data_AF-A0A520IIK5-F1
#
_entry.id   AF-A0A520IIK5-F1
#
_cell.length_a   1.000
_cell.length_b   1.000
_cell.length_c   1.000
_cell.angle_alpha   90.00
_cell.angle_beta   90.00
_cell.angle_gamma   90.00
#
_symmetry.space_group_name_H-M   'P 1'
#
loop_
_entity.id
_entity.type
_entity.pdbx_description
1 polymer ?
#
loop_
_entity_poly.entity_id
_entity_poly.type
_entity_poly.pdbx_seq_one_letter_code
_entity_poly.pdbx_strand_id
1 'polypeptide(L)'
;MGIGRAFDEIMGKGGSMIPRSELAALGEWIESTPSNELRRRQQSAEATFRQLGITFAVYGDSDASERIIPFDIVPRIFLADEWTRLSEGLVQRVEAINAFLHDIYGERRILAEGVLP
;
A
#
# COMPACT_ATOMS: atom_id res chain seq x y z
N MET A 1 -15.64 -23.36 -2.54
CA MET A 1 -14.70 -22.30 -2.14
C MET A 1 -14.51 -21.38 -3.35
N GLY A 2 -15.47 -20.48 -3.53
CA GLY A 2 -15.49 -19.57 -4.68
C GLY A 2 -14.70 -18.32 -4.36
N ILE A 3 -13.51 -18.20 -4.92
CA ILE A 3 -12.82 -16.93 -5.15
C ILE A 3 -12.17 -17.11 -6.53
N GLY A 4 -12.71 -16.47 -7.56
CA GLY A 4 -11.98 -16.36 -8.83
C GLY A 4 -10.60 -15.78 -8.54
N ARG A 5 -9.54 -16.33 -9.15
CA ARG A 5 -8.15 -15.90 -8.89
C ARG A 5 -8.05 -14.37 -8.90
N ALA A 6 -7.77 -13.79 -7.73
CA ALA A 6 -7.57 -12.34 -7.59
C ALA A 6 -6.43 -11.88 -8.49
N PHE A 7 -6.41 -10.58 -8.82
CA PHE A 7 -5.26 -10.00 -9.51
C PHE A 7 -4.05 -10.06 -8.60
N ASP A 8 -2.97 -10.63 -9.09
CA ASP A 8 -1.66 -10.60 -8.44
C ASP A 8 -0.80 -9.55 -9.14
N GLU A 9 -0.07 -8.74 -8.38
CA GLU A 9 0.71 -7.64 -8.94
C GLU A 9 1.81 -8.15 -9.89
N ILE A 10 2.45 -9.27 -9.54
CA ILE A 10 3.54 -9.87 -10.31
C ILE A 10 2.98 -10.76 -11.42
N MET A 11 1.99 -11.61 -11.11
CA MET A 11 1.49 -12.66 -12.02
C MET A 11 0.29 -12.22 -12.87
N GLY A 12 -0.30 -11.05 -12.60
CA GLY A 12 -1.45 -10.52 -13.32
C GLY A 12 -2.77 -11.28 -13.08
N LYS A 13 -3.69 -11.22 -14.04
CA LYS A 13 -4.98 -11.93 -13.97
C LYS A 13 -4.84 -13.40 -14.39
N GLY A 14 -5.60 -14.29 -13.75
CA GLY A 14 -5.77 -15.68 -14.19
C GLY A 14 -4.78 -16.69 -13.59
N GLY A 15 -3.87 -16.25 -12.71
CA GLY A 15 -2.86 -17.11 -12.08
C GLY A 15 -1.94 -17.76 -13.10
N SER A 16 -1.46 -16.95 -14.03
CA SER A 16 -0.26 -17.22 -14.80
C SER A 16 0.88 -17.57 -13.84
N MET A 17 1.73 -18.53 -14.21
CA MET A 17 2.98 -18.79 -13.48
C MET A 17 4.12 -17.91 -14.01
N ILE A 18 3.86 -17.13 -15.06
CA ILE A 18 4.82 -16.24 -15.71
C ILE A 18 4.53 -14.82 -15.21
N PRO A 19 5.52 -14.13 -14.61
CA PRO A 19 5.40 -12.72 -14.24
C PRO A 19 5.04 -11.83 -15.43
N ARG A 20 4.34 -10.73 -15.16
CA ARG A 20 4.19 -9.61 -16.10
C ARG A 20 5.57 -9.17 -16.59
N SER A 21 5.70 -8.88 -17.88
CA SER A 21 6.97 -8.51 -18.52
C SER A 21 7.73 -7.41 -17.78
N GLU A 22 7.00 -6.42 -17.28
CA GLU A 22 7.52 -5.26 -16.59
C GLU A 22 8.07 -5.59 -15.19
N LEU A 23 7.65 -6.73 -14.63
CA LEU A 23 8.03 -7.23 -13.30
C LEU A 23 8.83 -8.54 -13.37
N ALA A 24 9.27 -8.96 -14.57
CA ALA A 24 10.02 -10.20 -14.77
C ALA A 24 11.29 -10.24 -13.90
N ALA A 25 12.01 -9.12 -13.78
CA ALA A 25 13.22 -9.03 -12.95
C ALA A 25 12.93 -9.24 -11.45
N LEU A 26 11.78 -8.77 -10.95
CA LEU A 26 11.38 -9.01 -9.56
C LEU A 26 10.99 -10.48 -9.37
N GLY A 27 10.22 -11.05 -10.31
CA GLY A 27 9.86 -12.47 -10.29
C GLY A 27 11.09 -13.38 -10.27
N GLU A 28 12.06 -13.12 -11.15
CA GLU A 28 13.34 -13.84 -11.21
C GLU A 28 14.15 -13.69 -9.92
N TRP A 29 14.20 -12.48 -9.35
CA TRP A 29 14.88 -12.25 -8.07
C TRP A 29 14.23 -13.07 -6.94
N ILE A 30 12.90 -13.10 -6.86
CA ILE A 30 12.18 -13.90 -5.85
C ILE A 30 12.46 -15.39 -6.04
N GLU A 31 12.39 -15.89 -7.27
CA GLU A 31 12.58 -17.31 -7.58
C GLU A 31 14.02 -17.78 -7.35
N SER A 32 15.00 -16.95 -7.71
CA SER A 32 16.42 -17.27 -7.57
C SER A 32 16.97 -17.06 -6.16
N THR A 33 16.26 -16.33 -5.29
CA THR A 33 16.73 -16.05 -3.92
C THR A 33 16.32 -17.17 -2.95
N PRO A 34 17.28 -17.84 -2.28
CA PRO A 34 16.97 -18.86 -1.28
C PRO A 34 16.11 -18.35 -0.11
N SER A 35 15.19 -19.17 0.39
CA SER A 35 14.28 -18.75 1.46
C SER A 35 14.97 -18.34 2.78
N ASN A 36 16.14 -18.91 3.08
CA ASN A 36 16.94 -18.49 4.23
C ASN A 36 17.54 -17.09 4.04
N GLU A 37 17.90 -16.73 2.82
CA GLU A 37 18.39 -15.40 2.48
C GLU A 37 17.27 -14.36 2.57
N LEU A 38 16.06 -14.67 2.08
CA LEU A 38 14.89 -13.81 2.26
C LEU A 38 14.60 -13.56 3.75
N ARG A 39 14.59 -14.63 4.58
CA ARG A 39 14.42 -14.49 6.03
C ARG A 39 15.51 -13.65 6.68
N ARG A 40 16.78 -13.83 6.27
CA ARG A 40 17.91 -13.03 6.77
C ARG A 40 17.73 -11.55 6.45
N ARG A 41 17.33 -11.21 5.23
CA ARG A 41 17.06 -9.83 4.80
C ARG A 41 15.89 -9.21 5.55
N GLN A 42 14.82 -9.97 5.73
CA GLN A 42 13.65 -9.55 6.51
C GLN A 42 14.04 -9.20 7.96
N GLN A 43 14.76 -10.09 8.65
CA GLN A 43 15.24 -9.84 10.02
C GLN A 43 16.18 -8.64 10.10
N SER A 44 17.03 -8.43 9.09
CA SER A 44 17.93 -7.28 9.03
C SER A 44 17.17 -5.96 8.85
N ALA A 45 16.12 -5.96 8.03
CA ALA A 45 15.24 -4.81 7.85
C ALA A 45 14.48 -4.48 9.15
N GLU A 46 13.92 -5.49 9.83
CA GLU A 46 13.23 -5.31 11.12
C GLU A 46 14.16 -4.77 12.21
N ALA A 47 15.40 -5.27 12.28
CA ALA A 47 16.39 -4.75 13.22
C ALA A 47 16.72 -3.27 12.93
N THR A 48 16.81 -2.89 11.66
CA THR A 48 17.02 -1.51 11.24
C THR A 48 15.84 -0.63 11.64
N PHE A 49 14.60 -1.08 11.43
CA PHE A 49 13.39 -0.35 11.83
C PHE A 49 13.33 -0.14 13.35
N ARG A 50 13.73 -1.15 14.14
CA ARG A 50 13.88 -1.02 15.60
C ARG A 50 14.91 0.03 15.98
N GLN A 51 16.08 0.04 15.31
CA GLN A 51 17.14 1.00 15.59
C GLN A 51 16.74 2.44 15.24
N LEU A 52 15.96 2.63 14.18
CA LEU A 52 15.45 3.94 13.77
C LEU A 52 14.24 4.42 14.59
N GLY A 53 13.73 3.60 15.53
CA GLY A 53 12.55 3.94 16.32
C GLY A 53 11.25 3.97 15.50
N ILE A 54 11.19 3.20 14.40
CA ILE A 54 9.97 3.08 13.58
C ILE A 54 9.02 2.09 14.28
N THR A 55 8.35 2.57 15.31
CA THR A 55 7.41 1.80 16.15
C THR A 55 6.00 2.39 16.11
N PHE A 56 5.01 1.59 16.48
CA PHE A 56 3.64 2.05 16.72
C PHE A 56 3.18 1.61 18.12
N ALA A 57 2.36 2.46 18.74
CA ALA A 57 1.76 2.17 20.04
C ALA A 57 0.52 1.28 19.85
N VAL A 58 0.48 0.16 20.58
CA VAL A 58 -0.73 -0.67 20.68
C VAL A 58 -1.50 -0.21 21.91
N TYR A 59 -2.64 0.46 21.69
CA TYR A 59 -3.58 0.75 22.77
C TYR A 59 -4.48 -0.46 22.99
N GLY A 60 -4.40 -1.11 24.16
CA GLY A 60 -5.30 -2.22 24.50
C GLY A 60 -4.82 -3.17 25.60
N ASP A 61 -3.51 -3.27 25.85
CA ASP A 61 -2.94 -4.03 26.96
C ASP A 61 -2.47 -3.10 28.08
N SER A 62 -2.49 -3.59 29.33
CA SER A 62 -2.00 -2.87 30.52
C SER A 62 -0.52 -2.47 30.43
N ASP A 63 0.21 -3.03 29.47
CA ASP A 63 1.50 -2.56 29.01
C ASP A 63 1.34 -1.89 27.64
N ALA A 64 1.52 -0.57 27.59
CA ALA A 64 1.75 0.17 26.35
C ALA A 64 3.10 -0.26 25.75
N SER A 65 3.11 -1.46 25.16
CA SER A 65 4.30 -2.01 24.51
C SER A 65 4.42 -1.44 23.10
N GLU A 66 5.54 -0.78 22.83
CA GLU A 66 5.89 -0.38 21.47
C GLU A 66 6.13 -1.62 20.61
N ARG A 67 5.51 -1.66 19.43
CA ARG A 67 5.73 -2.71 18.43
C ARG A 67 6.34 -2.12 17.17
N ILE A 68 7.19 -2.89 16.49
CA ILE A 68 7.77 -2.48 15.21
C ILE A 68 6.67 -2.55 14.14
N ILE A 69 6.60 -1.54 13.28
CA ILE A 69 5.74 -1.59 12.09
C ILE A 69 6.18 -2.78 11.21
N PRO A 70 5.31 -3.74 10.88
CA PRO A 70 5.66 -4.84 10.01
C PRO A 70 6.20 -4.32 8.68
N PHE A 71 7.34 -4.84 8.25
CA PHE A 71 7.99 -4.47 6.99
C PHE A 71 7.98 -5.67 6.04
N ASP A 72 7.85 -5.44 4.74
CA ASP A 72 7.99 -6.47 3.72
C ASP A 72 9.17 -6.10 2.80
N ILE A 73 10.09 -7.05 2.59
CA ILE A 73 11.25 -6.87 1.71
C ILE A 73 10.88 -6.97 0.22
N VAL A 74 9.71 -7.51 -0.12
CA VAL A 74 9.22 -7.57 -1.50
C VAL A 74 8.48 -6.27 -1.80
N PRO A 75 9.01 -5.41 -2.67
CA PRO A 75 8.37 -4.13 -2.95
C PRO A 75 7.10 -4.33 -3.77
N ARG A 76 6.08 -3.51 -3.50
CA ARG A 76 4.98 -3.30 -4.43
C ARG A 76 5.39 -2.26 -5.46
N ILE A 77 5.74 -2.72 -6.65
CA ILE A 77 6.17 -1.86 -7.75
C ILE A 77 4.95 -1.30 -8.47
N PHE A 78 4.95 0.01 -8.72
CA PHE A 78 4.03 0.68 -9.62
C PHE A 78 4.77 1.06 -10.90
N LEU A 79 4.17 0.78 -12.06
CA LEU A 79 4.69 1.25 -13.34
C LEU A 79 4.49 2.77 -13.45
N ALA A 80 5.28 3.41 -14.32
CA ALA A 80 5.28 4.87 -14.43
C ALA A 80 3.91 5.41 -14.88
N ASP A 81 3.25 4.74 -15.81
CA ASP A 81 1.91 5.08 -16.30
C ASP A 81 0.83 4.80 -15.24
N GLU A 82 0.93 3.68 -14.52
CA GLU A 82 0.07 3.35 -13.38
C GLU A 82 0.16 4.44 -12.30
N TRP A 83 1.38 4.83 -11.92
CA TRP A 83 1.61 5.88 -10.93
C TRP A 83 1.13 7.24 -11.39
N THR A 84 1.38 7.62 -12.66
CA THR A 84 0.95 8.90 -13.21
C THR A 84 -0.56 9.04 -13.07
N ARG A 85 -1.31 8.05 -13.58
CA ARG A 85 -2.78 8.06 -13.51
C ARG A 85 -3.30 8.01 -12.08
N LEU A 86 -2.67 7.22 -11.21
CA LEU A 86 -3.05 7.13 -9.80
C LEU A 86 -2.84 8.48 -9.09
N SER A 87 -1.69 9.11 -9.29
CA SER A 87 -1.32 10.36 -8.64
C SER A 87 -2.26 11.51 -9.03
N GLU A 88 -2.59 11.63 -10.32
CA GLU A 88 -3.55 12.63 -10.82
C GLU A 88 -4.93 12.45 -10.17
N GLY A 89 -5.43 11.21 -10.10
CA GLY A 89 -6.71 10.90 -9.47
C GLY A 89 -6.70 11.15 -7.96
N LEU A 90 -5.58 10.89 -7.27
CA LEU A 90 -5.44 11.17 -5.85
C LEU A 90 -5.44 12.67 -5.56
N VAL A 91 -4.71 13.47 -6.36
CA VAL A 91 -4.69 14.93 -6.22
C VAL A 91 -6.10 15.50 -6.43
N GLN A 92 -6.75 15.13 -7.54
CA GLN A 92 -8.12 15.56 -7.83
C GLN A 92 -9.08 15.24 -6.67
N ARG A 93 -8.98 14.02 -6.11
CA ARG A 93 -9.86 13.59 -5.03
C ARG A 93 -9.61 14.35 -3.73
N VAL A 94 -8.34 14.62 -3.40
CA VAL A 94 -7.98 15.40 -2.20
C VAL A 94 -8.45 16.84 -2.34
N GLU A 95 -8.30 17.45 -3.51
CA GLU A 95 -8.83 18.81 -3.78
C GLU A 95 -10.35 18.86 -3.59
N ALA A 96 -11.08 17.88 -4.14
CA ALA A 96 -12.53 17.79 -3.97
C ALA A 96 -12.93 17.60 -2.50
N ILE A 97 -12.23 16.74 -1.75
CA ILE A 97 -12.48 16.53 -0.32
C ILE A 97 -12.21 17.81 0.47
N ASN A 98 -11.11 18.53 0.19
CA ASN A 98 -10.80 19.79 0.87
C ASN A 98 -11.84 20.87 0.57
N ALA A 99 -12.27 21.01 -0.69
CA ALA A 99 -13.32 21.93 -1.08
C ALA A 99 -14.65 21.58 -0.39
N PHE A 100 -15.00 20.29 -0.33
CA PHE A 100 -16.17 19.81 0.38
C PHE A 100 -16.11 20.12 1.87
N LEU A 101 -14.99 19.84 2.54
CA LEU A 101 -14.80 20.13 3.96
C LEU A 101 -14.91 21.64 4.22
N HIS A 102 -14.36 22.46 3.35
CA HIS A 102 -14.47 23.92 3.46
C HIS A 102 -15.93 24.38 3.31
N ASP A 103 -16.67 23.82 2.36
CA ASP A 103 -18.06 24.20 2.13
C ASP A 103 -18.99 23.71 3.26
N ILE A 104 -18.90 22.44 3.67
CA ILE A 104 -19.83 21.85 4.64
C ILE A 104 -19.71 22.47 6.04
N TYR A 105 -18.50 22.90 6.41
CA TYR A 105 -18.25 23.64 7.65
C TYR A 105 -18.34 25.18 7.46
N GLY A 106 -18.56 25.66 6.24
CA GLY A 106 -18.70 27.06 5.88
C GLY A 106 -20.11 27.40 5.39
N GLU A 107 -20.21 27.84 4.13
CA GLU A 107 -21.45 28.33 3.51
C GLU A 107 -22.49 27.25 3.21
N ARG A 108 -22.08 25.98 3.17
CA ARG A 108 -22.94 24.81 2.89
C ARG A 108 -23.69 24.92 1.57
N ARG A 109 -23.04 25.46 0.53
CA ARG A 109 -23.63 25.61 -0.81
C ARG A 109 -24.05 24.27 -1.39
N ILE A 110 -23.25 23.22 -1.16
CA ILE A 110 -23.53 21.87 -1.65
C ILE A 110 -24.87 21.30 -1.13
N LEU A 111 -25.30 21.72 0.06
CA LEU A 111 -26.62 21.38 0.63
C LEU A 111 -27.72 22.29 0.09
N ALA A 112 -27.45 23.60 0.05
CA ALA A 112 -28.41 24.59 -0.45
C ALA A 112 -28.79 24.35 -1.92
N GLU A 113 -27.84 23.88 -2.73
CA GLU A 113 -28.02 23.50 -4.13
C GLU A 113 -28.55 22.07 -4.31
N GLY A 114 -28.69 21.29 -3.23
CA GLY A 114 -29.25 19.93 -3.25
C GLY A 114 -28.38 18.89 -3.95
N VAL A 115 -27.08 19.16 -4.14
CA VAL A 115 -26.12 18.21 -4.73
C VAL A 115 -25.86 17.06 -3.76
N LEU A 116 -25.80 17.36 -2.47
CA LEU A 116 -25.83 16.38 -1.38
C LEU A 116 -27.00 16.67 -0.44
N PRO A 117 -27.61 15.62 0.15
CA PRO A 117 -28.74 15.76 1.07
C PRO A 117 -28.35 16.44 2.39
#